data_AF-A0A8S9T377-F1
#
_entry.id   AF-A0A8S9T377-F1
#
_cell.length_a   1.000
_cell.length_b   1.000
_cell.length_c   1.000
_cell.angle_alpha   90.00
_cell.angle_beta   90.00
_cell.angle_gamma   90.00
#
_symmetry.space_group_name_H-M   'P 1'
#
loop_
_entity.id
_entity.type
_entity.pdbx_description
1 polymer ?
#
loop_
_entity_poly.entity_id
_entity_poly.type
_entity_poly.pdbx_seq_one_letter_code
_entity_poly.pdbx_strand_id
1 'polypeptide(L)'
;MTSSESNSIRLDIHNPIRIFFPNKVAYPIPHNEVGTNTPILLRISIFNKTSNRFRLHLLQPILPELLTRDGQIIQRRLVTDEGFTNNQQNISLEQHQSREAVFFQISPNCSCGFDLPAKFFWHNNILQLKIPTIPMFSPNSFYPTSFWCFDRLEAKNYQLRFILNTSNENKWSDESNIERARTVGEISSEMLATPWLNLRLVQPLSTDSRAIEVDGVQFKIEMPESVLTIPNRQTGAKTDVKLGIQVINNTSNSLRFYQLGSINMYLIDDNERALQTLPEKISAGKPKLLTNYSVQSGKSAFFSLNGEISWRDKNVLQIAFPRKSRQQFTGNDSYYHFGELTANQSYQLQVTYKVAESATHLEEKILEKVWTGWVTLPSVNFTLVEP
;
A
#
# COMPACT_ATOMS: atom_id res chain seq x y z
N MET A 1 20.89 21.20 22.87
CA MET A 1 21.22 21.40 21.45
C MET A 1 19.92 21.64 20.72
N THR A 2 19.81 22.82 20.13
CA THR A 2 18.59 23.42 19.57
C THR A 2 18.14 22.73 18.29
N SER A 3 16.92 22.19 18.29
CA SER A 3 16.26 21.63 17.11
C SER A 3 15.92 22.73 16.12
N SER A 4 16.47 22.67 14.92
CA SER A 4 16.06 23.52 13.80
C SER A 4 14.69 23.06 13.25
N GLU A 5 13.62 23.35 13.98
CA GLU A 5 12.26 23.30 13.42
C GLU A 5 12.01 24.60 12.64
N SER A 6 12.36 24.63 11.35
CA SER A 6 12.01 25.77 10.49
C SER A 6 11.98 25.41 8.99
N ASN A 7 11.44 24.25 8.62
CA ASN A 7 11.03 24.05 7.23
C ASN A 7 9.53 24.34 7.12
N SER A 8 9.20 25.45 6.47
CA SER A 8 7.84 25.95 6.19
C SER A 8 7.06 25.05 5.21
N ILE A 9 7.69 23.99 4.70
CA ILE A 9 7.06 22.91 3.95
C ILE A 9 7.41 21.60 4.66
N ARG A 10 6.41 20.75 4.87
CA ARG A 10 6.55 19.45 5.53
C ARG A 10 6.25 18.33 4.54
N LEU A 11 7.11 17.31 4.51
CA LEU A 11 6.90 16.07 3.76
C LEU A 11 6.61 14.95 4.77
N ASP A 12 5.53 14.19 4.56
CA ASP A 12 5.13 13.07 5.41
C ASP A 12 4.92 11.82 4.56
N ILE A 13 5.35 10.67 5.07
CA ILE A 13 4.97 9.35 4.53
C ILE A 13 3.84 8.79 5.38
N HIS A 14 2.80 8.31 4.71
CA HIS A 14 1.66 7.65 5.29
C HIS A 14 1.44 6.34 4.54
N ASN A 15 1.51 5.22 5.23
CA ASN A 15 0.68 4.09 4.81
C ASN A 15 -0.61 4.28 5.62
N PRO A 16 -1.81 4.33 4.98
CA PRO A 16 -2.77 5.45 5.07
C PRO A 16 -3.42 5.70 6.45
N ILE A 17 -3.83 6.88 6.91
CA ILE A 17 -3.63 8.32 6.69
C ILE A 17 -3.61 8.79 8.15
N ARG A 18 -2.55 9.51 8.56
CA ARG A 18 -2.26 9.94 9.94
C ARG A 18 -2.03 8.78 10.91
N ILE A 19 -0.79 8.62 11.34
CA ILE A 19 -0.42 7.74 12.45
C ILE A 19 0.58 8.50 13.31
N PHE A 20 0.18 8.81 14.55
CA PHE A 20 1.10 8.94 15.66
C PHE A 20 1.06 7.58 16.41
N PHE A 21 2.16 6.81 16.40
CA PHE A 21 2.41 5.56 17.16
C PHE A 21 1.84 4.20 16.65
N PRO A 22 2.50 3.07 17.02
CA PRO A 22 3.92 2.77 16.84
C PRO A 22 4.18 2.31 15.40
N ASN A 23 5.26 2.85 14.83
CA ASN A 23 5.81 2.57 13.51
C ASN A 23 6.18 1.08 13.38
N LYS A 24 5.22 0.20 13.07
CA LYS A 24 5.48 -1.21 12.77
C LYS A 24 4.56 -1.64 11.64
N VAL A 25 5.11 -1.67 10.43
CA VAL A 25 4.44 -2.25 9.27
C VAL A 25 5.17 -3.52 8.89
N ALA A 26 4.49 -4.65 9.03
CA ALA A 26 5.00 -5.96 8.65
C ALA A 26 4.51 -6.35 7.26
N TYR A 27 5.45 -6.75 6.40
CA TYR A 27 5.20 -7.29 5.08
C TYR A 27 5.72 -8.71 4.98
N PRO A 28 4.95 -9.63 4.37
CA PRO A 28 5.42 -10.97 4.07
C PRO A 28 6.48 -10.88 2.97
N ILE A 29 7.49 -11.72 3.05
CA ILE A 29 8.36 -11.98 1.91
C ILE A 29 7.57 -12.84 0.91
N PRO A 30 7.46 -12.45 -0.37
CA PRO A 30 6.79 -13.27 -1.38
C PRO A 30 7.52 -14.61 -1.56
N HIS A 31 6.82 -15.62 -2.09
CA HIS A 31 7.50 -16.85 -2.53
C HIS A 31 8.50 -16.55 -3.63
N ASN A 32 9.59 -17.29 -3.64
CA ASN A 32 10.60 -17.20 -4.69
C ASN A 32 10.13 -17.94 -5.94
N GLU A 33 9.11 -17.38 -6.57
CA GLU A 33 8.45 -17.88 -7.77
C GLU A 33 8.24 -16.72 -8.75
N VAL A 34 8.30 -17.04 -10.05
CA VAL A 34 8.09 -16.05 -11.11
C VAL A 34 6.69 -15.47 -11.01
N GLY A 35 6.57 -14.14 -11.13
CA GLY A 35 5.29 -13.43 -11.05
C GLY A 35 4.74 -13.23 -9.63
N THR A 36 5.35 -13.84 -8.61
CA THR A 36 4.93 -13.61 -7.22
C THR A 36 5.60 -12.36 -6.66
N ASN A 37 4.79 -11.44 -6.13
CA ASN A 37 5.28 -10.23 -5.48
C ASN A 37 4.45 -9.92 -4.22
N THR A 38 4.99 -9.07 -3.34
CA THR A 38 4.23 -8.45 -2.25
C THR A 38 4.11 -6.97 -2.57
N PRO A 39 2.94 -6.52 -3.04
CA PRO A 39 2.72 -5.12 -3.34
C PRO A 39 2.69 -4.27 -2.06
N ILE A 40 3.04 -3.00 -2.20
CA ILE A 40 3.11 -2.00 -1.14
C ILE A 40 2.57 -0.70 -1.71
N LEU A 41 1.51 -0.17 -1.11
CA LEU A 41 1.06 1.18 -1.46
C LEU A 41 1.60 2.18 -0.44
N LEU A 42 2.57 3.00 -0.85
CA LEU A 42 3.09 4.08 -0.01
C LEU A 42 2.40 5.38 -0.41
N ARG A 43 1.75 6.07 0.53
CA ARG A 43 1.24 7.42 0.28
C ARG A 43 2.20 8.43 0.86
N ILE A 44 2.52 9.46 0.10
CA ILE A 44 3.33 10.58 0.58
C ILE A 44 2.50 11.83 0.47
N SER A 45 2.62 12.71 1.45
CA SER A 45 1.95 14.00 1.44
C SER A 45 2.91 15.14 1.67
N ILE A 46 2.66 16.23 0.97
CA ILE A 46 3.35 17.50 1.13
C ILE A 46 2.35 18.46 1.76
N PHE A 47 2.72 19.08 2.87
CA PHE A 47 1.97 20.13 3.52
C PHE A 47 2.70 21.46 3.41
N ASN A 48 2.09 22.40 2.71
CA ASN A 48 2.63 23.73 2.52
C ASN A 48 2.16 24.64 3.66
N LYS A 49 3.03 24.99 4.62
CA LYS A 49 2.74 25.93 5.71
C LYS A 49 3.13 27.37 5.38
N THR A 50 3.65 27.63 4.19
CA THR A 50 4.01 28.98 3.77
C THR A 50 2.77 29.80 3.41
N SER A 51 2.94 31.11 3.32
CA SER A 51 1.95 32.03 2.75
C SER A 51 1.91 32.03 1.22
N ASN A 52 2.85 31.34 0.55
CA ASN A 52 2.98 31.30 -0.91
C ASN A 52 2.53 29.95 -1.48
N ARG A 53 2.22 29.90 -2.78
CA ARG A 53 1.98 28.61 -3.45
C ARG A 53 3.31 27.88 -3.63
N PHE A 54 3.34 26.61 -3.26
CA PHE A 54 4.46 25.74 -3.56
C PHE A 54 4.26 25.07 -4.91
N ARG A 55 5.28 25.11 -5.78
CA ARG A 55 5.22 24.51 -7.12
C ARG A 55 6.09 23.27 -7.17
N LEU A 56 5.54 22.17 -7.67
CA LEU A 56 6.25 20.91 -7.84
C LEU A 56 6.11 20.42 -9.28
N HIS A 57 7.21 20.07 -9.93
CA HIS A 57 7.18 19.50 -11.27
C HIS A 57 6.56 18.09 -11.25
N LEU A 58 5.72 17.76 -12.24
CA LEU A 58 5.07 16.44 -12.34
C LEU A 58 6.07 15.28 -12.38
N LEU A 59 7.22 15.50 -13.02
CA LEU A 59 8.26 14.49 -13.18
C LEU A 59 9.38 14.65 -12.14
N GLN A 60 9.12 15.34 -11.03
CA GLN A 60 10.10 15.48 -9.96
C GLN A 60 10.35 14.11 -9.30
N PRO A 61 11.57 13.55 -9.37
CA PRO A 61 11.85 12.27 -8.74
C PRO A 61 11.84 12.42 -7.22
N ILE A 62 11.40 11.35 -6.57
CA ILE A 62 11.51 11.18 -5.13
C ILE A 62 12.53 10.09 -4.81
N LEU A 63 13.40 10.36 -3.84
CA LEU A 63 14.55 9.51 -3.54
C LEU A 63 14.27 8.68 -2.30
N PRO A 64 14.10 7.36 -2.41
CA PRO A 64 13.99 6.52 -1.25
C PRO A 64 15.36 6.35 -0.60
N GLU A 65 15.36 6.24 0.72
CA GLU A 65 16.49 5.79 1.51
C GLU A 65 16.05 4.68 2.44
N LEU A 66 16.82 3.59 2.43
CA LEU A 66 16.54 2.40 3.22
C LEU A 66 17.73 2.12 4.13
N LEU A 67 17.46 2.03 5.43
CA LEU A 67 18.43 1.65 6.45
C LEU A 67 18.07 0.30 7.04
N THR A 68 19.08 -0.46 7.43
CA THR A 68 18.92 -1.54 8.40
C THR A 68 18.70 -0.97 9.81
N ARG A 69 18.26 -1.81 10.76
CA ARG A 69 18.03 -1.39 12.16
C ARG A 69 19.28 -0.83 12.86
N ASP A 70 20.46 -1.30 12.48
CA ASP A 70 21.76 -0.83 12.97
C ASP A 70 22.26 0.45 12.26
N GLY A 71 21.44 1.01 11.35
CA GLY A 71 21.72 2.28 10.70
C GLY A 71 22.57 2.18 9.44
N GLN A 72 22.86 0.97 8.95
CA GLN A 72 23.59 0.77 7.69
C GLN A 72 22.70 1.15 6.51
N ILE A 73 23.19 2.03 5.64
CA ILE A 73 22.51 2.42 4.40
C ILE A 73 22.55 1.26 3.40
N ILE A 74 21.39 0.91 2.87
CA ILE A 74 21.27 -0.02 1.75
C ILE A 74 21.30 0.78 0.47
N GLN A 75 22.25 0.46 -0.40
CA GLN A 75 22.46 1.20 -1.63
C GLN A 75 21.27 1.01 -2.58
N ARG A 76 20.65 2.13 -2.98
CA ARG A 76 19.65 2.15 -4.06
C ARG A 76 20.33 2.09 -5.43
N ARG A 77 19.68 1.44 -6.39
CA ARG A 77 20.08 1.40 -7.80
C ARG A 77 18.94 1.88 -8.68
N LEU A 78 19.26 2.64 -9.72
CA LEU A 78 18.29 3.02 -10.75
C LEU A 78 18.17 1.90 -11.78
N VAL A 79 16.94 1.55 -12.16
CA VAL A 79 16.63 0.51 -13.15
C VAL A 79 15.56 1.03 -14.11
N THR A 80 15.72 0.77 -15.41
CA THR A 80 14.71 1.03 -16.45
C THR A 80 14.08 -0.29 -16.90
N ASP A 81 12.80 -0.24 -17.28
CA ASP A 81 12.03 -1.45 -17.64
C ASP A 81 12.47 -2.14 -18.95
N GLU A 82 13.43 -1.57 -19.70
CA GLU A 82 14.03 -2.24 -20.88
C GLU A 82 14.69 -3.60 -20.54
N GLY A 83 14.98 -3.87 -19.27
CA GLY A 83 15.47 -5.17 -18.79
C GLY A 83 14.39 -6.24 -18.55
N PHE A 84 13.10 -5.91 -18.65
CA PHE A 84 11.99 -6.80 -18.26
C PHE A 84 10.78 -6.65 -19.21
N THR A 85 10.85 -7.40 -20.31
CA THR A 85 9.84 -7.72 -21.35
C THR A 85 9.51 -6.70 -22.46
N ASN A 86 9.70 -7.21 -23.68
CA ASN A 86 9.25 -6.72 -24.97
C ASN A 86 7.73 -6.45 -24.99
N ASN A 87 7.36 -5.38 -25.71
CA ASN A 87 6.02 -5.01 -26.15
C ASN A 87 5.09 -4.44 -25.06
N GLN A 88 5.12 -3.13 -24.88
CA GLN A 88 4.07 -2.26 -25.44
C GLN A 88 4.42 -0.78 -25.24
N GLN A 89 4.50 -0.08 -26.37
CA GLN A 89 4.50 1.38 -26.55
C GLN A 89 5.50 2.16 -25.71
N ASN A 90 6.70 2.29 -26.29
CA ASN A 90 7.51 3.50 -26.19
C ASN A 90 6.60 4.71 -26.44
N ILE A 91 6.04 5.30 -25.37
CA ILE A 91 5.86 6.73 -25.36
C ILE A 91 7.29 7.26 -25.26
N SER A 92 7.90 7.44 -26.42
CA SER A 92 9.15 8.18 -26.56
C SER A 92 9.00 9.46 -25.75
N LEU A 93 9.91 9.71 -24.80
CA LEU A 93 10.05 11.02 -24.17
C LEU A 93 10.30 12.14 -25.22
N GLU A 94 10.53 11.79 -26.49
CA GLU A 94 10.84 12.68 -27.60
C GLU A 94 9.64 13.48 -28.17
N GLN A 95 8.38 13.16 -27.83
CA GLN A 95 7.21 13.86 -28.41
C GLN A 95 6.60 14.99 -27.54
N HIS A 96 7.33 15.50 -26.54
CA HIS A 96 6.90 16.66 -25.75
C HIS A 96 7.82 17.88 -25.88
N GLN A 97 8.35 18.13 -27.09
CA GLN A 97 9.08 19.37 -27.41
C GLN A 97 8.22 20.65 -27.37
N SER A 98 6.95 20.61 -26.94
CA SER A 98 6.08 21.79 -26.88
C SER A 98 5.04 21.83 -25.74
N ARG A 99 5.18 21.05 -24.66
CA ARG A 99 4.27 21.17 -23.52
C ARG A 99 4.85 22.11 -22.48
N GLU A 100 4.12 23.20 -22.21
CA GLU A 100 4.32 24.03 -21.01
C GLU A 100 4.60 23.14 -19.81
N ALA A 101 5.63 23.46 -19.03
CA ALA A 101 5.96 22.69 -17.83
C ALA A 101 4.71 22.66 -16.92
N VAL A 102 4.10 21.48 -16.79
CA VAL A 102 2.92 21.31 -15.94
C VAL A 102 3.42 21.15 -14.51
N PHE A 103 3.06 22.11 -13.66
CA PHE A 103 3.40 22.12 -12.24
C PHE A 103 2.17 21.80 -11.41
N PHE A 104 2.33 20.94 -10.41
CA PHE A 104 1.40 20.89 -9.28
C PHE A 104 1.58 22.12 -8.41
N GLN A 105 0.48 22.80 -8.13
CA GLN A 105 0.45 23.94 -7.21
C GLN A 105 -0.23 23.54 -5.92
N ILE A 106 0.51 23.61 -4.81
CA ILE A 106 -0.03 23.39 -3.47
C ILE A 106 -0.27 24.75 -2.83
N SER A 107 -1.54 25.07 -2.61
CA SER A 107 -1.95 26.33 -1.98
C SER A 107 -1.37 26.50 -0.57
N PRO A 108 -1.23 27.74 -0.09
CA PRO A 108 -0.90 28.04 1.31
C PRO A 108 -1.80 27.28 2.29
N ASN A 109 -1.21 26.70 3.32
CA ASN A 109 -1.88 25.92 4.36
C ASN A 109 -2.70 24.71 3.86
N CYS A 110 -2.41 24.21 2.65
CA CYS A 110 -3.01 23.00 2.10
C CYS A 110 -2.01 21.84 2.04
N SER A 111 -2.54 20.61 2.01
CA SER A 111 -1.77 19.41 1.68
C SER A 111 -2.15 18.86 0.31
N CYS A 112 -1.17 18.22 -0.32
CA CYS A 112 -1.38 17.33 -1.46
C CYS A 112 -0.78 15.97 -1.11
N GLY A 113 -1.41 14.88 -1.56
CA GLY A 113 -0.89 13.53 -1.38
C GLY A 113 -0.86 12.78 -2.70
N PHE A 114 0.08 11.86 -2.83
CA PHE A 114 0.26 11.01 -3.99
C PHE A 114 0.64 9.60 -3.55
N ASP A 115 0.37 8.64 -4.42
CA ASP A 115 0.62 7.23 -4.16
C ASP A 115 1.86 6.75 -4.94
N LEU A 116 2.62 5.87 -4.30
CA LEU A 116 3.81 5.20 -4.83
C LEU A 116 3.59 3.69 -4.68
N PRO A 117 3.12 3.02 -5.73
CA PRO A 117 2.99 1.57 -5.74
C PRO A 117 4.40 0.95 -5.84
N ALA A 118 4.88 0.43 -4.73
CA ALA A 118 6.12 -0.33 -4.62
C ALA A 118 5.80 -1.83 -4.53
N LYS A 119 6.82 -2.68 -4.70
CA LYS A 119 6.68 -4.12 -4.49
C LYS A 119 7.96 -4.78 -4.01
N PHE A 120 7.83 -5.78 -3.15
CA PHE A 120 8.88 -6.78 -2.93
C PHE A 120 8.71 -7.91 -3.94
N PHE A 121 9.79 -8.37 -4.55
CA PHE A 121 9.77 -9.45 -5.54
C PHE A 121 11.14 -10.12 -5.61
N TRP A 122 11.18 -11.32 -6.20
CA TRP A 122 12.42 -12.05 -6.42
C TRP A 122 12.91 -11.86 -7.84
N HIS A 123 14.21 -11.60 -7.99
CA HIS A 123 14.89 -11.63 -9.27
C HIS A 123 16.26 -12.29 -9.11
N ASN A 124 16.54 -13.33 -9.90
CA ASN A 124 17.78 -14.12 -9.80
C ASN A 124 18.09 -14.59 -8.36
N ASN A 125 17.07 -15.08 -7.64
CA ASN A 125 17.14 -15.48 -6.23
C ASN A 125 17.59 -14.36 -5.26
N ILE A 126 17.44 -13.10 -5.65
CA ILE A 126 17.67 -11.94 -4.79
C ILE A 126 16.32 -11.27 -4.53
N LEU A 127 15.99 -11.09 -3.25
CA LEU A 127 14.81 -10.33 -2.84
C LEU A 127 15.11 -8.83 -3.03
N GLN A 128 14.22 -8.16 -3.76
CA GLN A 128 14.35 -6.77 -4.15
C GLN A 128 13.12 -5.97 -3.75
N LEU A 129 13.33 -4.68 -3.43
CA LEU A 129 12.27 -3.67 -3.32
C LEU A 129 12.34 -2.75 -4.53
N LYS A 130 11.30 -2.76 -5.38
CA LYS A 130 11.13 -1.86 -6.53
C LYS A 130 10.17 -0.73 -6.15
N ILE A 131 10.59 0.51 -6.36
CA ILE A 131 9.80 1.73 -6.10
C ILE A 131 9.87 2.64 -7.33
N PRO A 132 8.74 3.13 -7.86
CA PRO A 132 8.73 4.13 -8.92
C PRO A 132 9.57 5.37 -8.56
N THR A 133 10.32 5.90 -9.52
CA THR A 133 11.10 7.15 -9.32
C THR A 133 10.20 8.38 -9.22
N ILE A 134 9.10 8.37 -9.98
CA ILE A 134 8.14 9.46 -10.10
C ILE A 134 6.82 9.01 -9.46
N PRO A 135 6.23 9.82 -8.57
CA PRO A 135 4.95 9.47 -7.95
C PRO A 135 3.78 9.54 -8.91
N MET A 136 2.78 8.67 -8.68
CA MET A 136 1.53 8.69 -9.43
C MET A 136 0.58 9.70 -8.79
N PHE A 137 0.40 10.84 -9.44
CA PHE A 137 -0.53 11.88 -9.01
C PHE A 137 -1.98 11.62 -9.47
N SER A 138 -2.15 10.79 -10.49
CA SER A 138 -3.42 10.24 -10.95
C SER A 138 -3.20 8.80 -11.39
N PRO A 139 -4.15 7.89 -11.14
CA PRO A 139 -3.98 6.48 -11.49
C PRO A 139 -3.96 6.23 -13.02
N ASN A 140 -4.36 7.21 -13.84
CA ASN A 140 -4.23 7.17 -15.30
C ASN A 140 -3.05 8.01 -15.83
N SER A 141 -2.25 8.62 -14.94
CA SER A 141 -1.10 9.43 -15.35
C SER A 141 0.19 8.63 -15.21
N PHE A 142 0.91 8.52 -16.32
CA PHE A 142 2.31 8.09 -16.44
C PHE A 142 2.62 6.70 -15.86
N TYR A 143 2.86 5.73 -16.74
CA TYR A 143 3.49 4.48 -16.33
C TYR A 143 4.97 4.75 -16.08
N PRO A 144 5.48 4.54 -14.86
CA PRO A 144 6.88 4.79 -14.56
C PRO A 144 7.75 3.84 -15.40
N THR A 145 8.64 4.39 -16.22
CA THR A 145 9.63 3.61 -16.99
C THR A 145 10.93 3.40 -16.21
N SER A 146 11.08 4.07 -15.06
CA SER A 146 12.26 4.03 -14.21
C SER A 146 11.92 3.82 -12.74
N PHE A 147 12.76 3.05 -12.06
CA PHE A 147 12.54 2.59 -10.70
C PHE A 147 13.81 2.64 -9.86
N TRP A 148 13.63 2.96 -8.58
CA TRP A 148 14.62 2.68 -7.54
C TRP A 148 14.50 1.23 -7.10
N CYS A 149 15.62 0.55 -6.98
CA CYS A 149 15.70 -0.83 -6.54
C CYS A 149 16.68 -0.96 -5.37
N PHE A 150 16.26 -1.67 -4.32
CA PHE A 150 17.13 -2.10 -3.23
C PHE A 150 17.28 -3.62 -3.30
N ASP A 151 18.52 -4.08 -3.37
CA ASP A 151 18.86 -5.50 -3.55
C ASP A 151 19.19 -6.18 -2.22
N ARG A 152 19.11 -7.52 -2.19
CA ARG A 152 19.55 -8.38 -1.08
C ARG A 152 18.83 -8.08 0.24
N LEU A 153 17.53 -7.88 0.16
CA LEU A 153 16.70 -7.74 1.35
C LEU A 153 16.50 -9.11 2.03
N GLU A 154 16.32 -9.10 3.34
CA GLU A 154 16.17 -10.29 4.17
C GLU A 154 15.02 -10.08 5.17
N ALA A 155 14.64 -11.13 5.89
CA ALA A 155 13.62 -11.07 6.93
C ALA A 155 14.11 -10.31 8.17
N LYS A 156 14.14 -8.97 8.08
CA LYS A 156 14.69 -8.06 9.08
C LYS A 156 13.84 -6.79 9.22
N ASN A 157 14.23 -5.95 10.17
CA ASN A 157 13.66 -4.62 10.34
C ASN A 157 14.50 -3.60 9.56
N TYR A 158 13.80 -2.71 8.87
CA TYR A 158 14.36 -1.62 8.08
C TYR A 158 13.69 -0.30 8.43
N GLN A 159 14.32 0.80 8.05
CA GLN A 159 13.74 2.13 8.11
C GLN A 159 13.76 2.74 6.71
N LEU A 160 12.60 3.11 6.20
CA LEU A 160 12.43 3.75 4.89
C LEU A 160 12.05 5.21 5.09
N ARG A 161 12.68 6.11 4.35
CA ARG A 161 12.20 7.48 4.17
C ARG A 161 12.28 7.88 2.71
N PHE A 162 11.66 9.00 2.40
CA PHE A 162 11.74 9.62 1.09
C PHE A 162 12.28 11.02 1.19
N ILE A 163 13.10 11.38 0.22
CA ILE A 163 13.70 12.70 0.08
C ILE A 163 13.21 13.32 -1.22
N LEU A 164 12.68 14.52 -1.13
CA LEU A 164 12.26 15.35 -2.23
C LEU A 164 13.20 16.54 -2.35
N ASN A 165 13.83 16.70 -3.51
CA ASN A 165 14.58 17.91 -3.80
C ASN A 165 13.63 19.00 -4.30
N THR A 166 13.62 20.16 -3.62
CA THR A 166 12.75 21.29 -3.94
C THR A 166 13.45 22.45 -4.65
N SER A 167 14.77 22.40 -4.92
CA SER A 167 15.48 23.51 -5.58
C SER A 167 15.37 23.59 -7.09
N ASN A 168 14.75 22.59 -7.73
CA ASN A 168 14.58 22.57 -9.18
C ASN A 168 13.21 23.12 -9.62
N GLU A 169 12.79 24.29 -9.09
CA GLU A 169 11.53 24.92 -9.51
C GLU A 169 11.48 25.23 -11.03
N ASN A 170 12.63 25.30 -11.73
CA ASN A 170 12.73 25.73 -13.13
C ASN A 170 13.59 24.84 -14.05
N LYS A 171 14.05 23.65 -13.63
CA LYS A 171 14.86 22.76 -14.49
C LYS A 171 14.09 21.49 -14.81
N TRP A 172 13.82 21.29 -16.11
CA TRP A 172 13.26 20.08 -16.69
C TRP A 172 13.98 18.85 -16.11
N SER A 173 13.26 17.90 -15.54
CA SER A 173 13.83 16.61 -15.15
C SER A 173 13.96 15.73 -16.39
N ASP A 174 15.03 15.95 -17.15
CA ASP A 174 15.48 14.98 -18.14
C ASP A 174 16.02 13.72 -17.42
N GLU A 175 16.15 12.59 -18.12
CA GLU A 175 16.77 11.35 -17.60
C GLU A 175 18.12 11.63 -16.91
N SER A 176 18.85 12.65 -17.38
CA SER A 176 20.09 13.16 -16.80
C SER A 176 19.99 13.63 -15.33
N ASN A 177 18.82 14.08 -14.86
CA ASN A 177 18.61 14.48 -13.46
C ASN A 177 18.29 13.28 -12.54
N ILE A 178 17.70 12.20 -13.07
CA ILE A 178 17.51 10.94 -12.33
C ILE A 178 18.88 10.25 -12.14
N GLU A 179 19.72 10.25 -13.18
CA GLU A 179 21.13 9.84 -13.13
C GLU A 179 21.96 10.68 -12.12
N ARG A 180 21.80 12.01 -12.08
CA ARG A 180 22.48 12.88 -11.08
C ARG A 180 22.08 12.57 -9.63
N ALA A 181 20.83 12.16 -9.40
CA ALA A 181 20.33 11.82 -8.06
C ALA A 181 20.91 10.52 -7.48
N ARG A 182 21.70 9.78 -8.27
CA ARG A 182 22.49 8.61 -7.85
C ARG A 182 23.58 8.94 -6.82
N THR A 183 24.01 10.20 -6.76
CA THR A 183 25.27 10.62 -6.09
C THR A 183 25.08 11.54 -4.87
N VAL A 184 23.85 11.89 -4.49
CA VAL A 184 23.63 12.87 -3.42
C VAL A 184 23.89 12.25 -2.04
N GLY A 185 25.05 12.57 -1.46
CA GLY A 185 25.47 12.15 -0.12
C GLY A 185 25.17 13.15 1.00
N GLU A 186 24.72 14.37 0.69
CA GLU A 186 24.39 15.39 1.70
C GLU A 186 23.03 16.03 1.43
N ILE A 187 22.17 16.00 2.45
CA ILE A 187 20.87 16.65 2.46
C ILE A 187 21.13 18.16 2.57
N SER A 188 20.96 18.91 1.49
CA SER A 188 21.01 20.37 1.53
C SER A 188 19.76 20.95 2.20
N SER A 189 19.78 22.24 2.56
CA SER A 189 18.60 22.98 3.05
C SER A 189 17.41 22.99 2.08
N GLU A 190 17.61 22.52 0.85
CA GLU A 190 16.63 22.47 -0.23
C GLU A 190 16.05 21.06 -0.43
N MET A 191 16.36 20.12 0.46
CA MET A 191 15.85 18.76 0.43
C MET A 191 14.89 18.53 1.60
N LEU A 192 13.67 18.11 1.29
CA LEU A 192 12.66 17.73 2.27
C LEU A 192 12.70 16.22 2.46
N ALA A 193 12.78 15.75 3.70
CA ALA A 193 12.74 14.33 4.02
C ALA A 193 11.48 13.98 4.82
N THR A 194 10.87 12.83 4.52
CA THR A 194 9.83 12.27 5.38
C THR A 194 10.43 11.81 6.71
N PRO A 195 9.62 11.70 7.77
CA PRO A 195 9.97 10.87 8.91
C PRO A 195 10.30 9.43 8.48
N TRP A 196 11.07 8.73 9.31
CA TRP A 196 11.37 7.32 9.10
C TRP A 196 10.13 6.45 9.32
N LEU A 197 9.79 5.66 8.31
CA LEU A 197 8.84 4.56 8.38
C LEU A 197 9.58 3.27 8.70
N ASN A 198 9.30 2.67 9.85
CA ASN A 198 9.84 1.36 10.17
C ASN A 198 9.06 0.27 9.42
N LEU A 199 9.82 -0.56 8.70
CA LEU A 199 9.32 -1.69 7.93
C LEU A 199 9.89 -2.98 8.54
N ARG A 200 9.08 -4.03 8.60
CA ARG A 200 9.53 -5.36 9.01
C ARG A 200 9.22 -6.34 7.89
N LEU A 201 10.25 -7.01 7.38
CA LEU A 201 10.07 -8.14 6.47
C LEU A 201 9.99 -9.43 7.30
N VAL A 202 8.97 -10.23 7.02
CA VAL A 202 8.66 -11.44 7.78
C VAL A 202 8.53 -12.60 6.80
N GLN A 203 9.15 -13.73 7.11
CA GLN A 203 8.92 -14.94 6.33
C GLN A 203 7.50 -15.46 6.60
N PRO A 204 6.78 -15.91 5.55
CA PRO A 204 5.66 -16.82 5.75
C PRO A 204 6.06 -18.01 6.62
N LEU A 205 5.12 -18.57 7.36
CA LEU A 205 5.38 -19.78 8.15
C LEU A 205 5.72 -20.93 7.21
N SER A 206 6.77 -21.70 7.55
CA SER A 206 7.20 -22.85 6.75
C SER A 206 6.13 -23.94 6.64
N THR A 207 5.22 -24.00 7.62
CA THR A 207 4.10 -24.95 7.66
C THR A 207 2.87 -24.47 6.90
N ASP A 208 2.75 -23.16 6.64
CA ASP A 208 1.61 -22.55 5.97
C ASP A 208 2.01 -21.23 5.31
N SER A 209 2.13 -21.25 4.00
CA SER A 209 2.49 -20.10 3.17
C SER A 209 1.49 -18.95 3.19
N ARG A 210 0.28 -19.16 3.73
CA ARG A 210 -0.76 -18.15 3.90
C ARG A 210 -0.75 -17.51 5.27
N ALA A 211 0.18 -17.92 6.14
CA ALA A 211 0.31 -17.44 7.50
C ALA A 211 1.63 -16.71 7.73
N ILE A 212 1.59 -15.68 8.59
CA ILE A 212 2.77 -14.97 9.11
C ILE A 212 2.61 -14.75 10.60
N GLU A 213 3.73 -14.62 11.31
CA GLU A 213 3.72 -14.29 12.74
C GLU A 213 4.43 -12.97 13.02
N VAL A 214 3.74 -12.08 13.73
CA VAL A 214 4.26 -10.78 14.13
C VAL A 214 3.98 -10.54 15.60
N ASP A 215 5.04 -10.35 16.36
CA ASP A 215 4.99 -10.04 17.80
C ASP A 215 4.17 -11.08 18.60
N GLY A 216 4.33 -12.36 18.27
CA GLY A 216 3.64 -13.47 18.92
C GLY A 216 2.16 -13.60 18.54
N VAL A 217 1.73 -12.96 17.46
CA VAL A 217 0.39 -13.13 16.88
C VAL A 217 0.52 -13.63 15.46
N GLN A 218 -0.11 -14.78 15.18
CA GLN A 218 -0.17 -15.35 13.84
C GLN A 218 -1.42 -14.83 13.12
N PHE A 219 -1.21 -14.33 11.90
CA PHE A 219 -2.26 -13.91 10.97
C PHE A 219 -2.21 -14.83 9.76
N LYS A 220 -3.34 -15.46 9.44
CA LYS A 220 -3.50 -16.35 8.31
C LYS A 220 -4.65 -15.88 7.43
N ILE A 221 -4.40 -15.75 6.13
CA ILE A 221 -5.46 -15.49 5.15
C ILE A 221 -6.08 -16.80 4.70
N GLU A 222 -7.42 -16.85 4.66
CA GLU A 222 -8.17 -18.01 4.20
C GLU A 222 -9.05 -17.63 3.01
N MET A 223 -8.75 -18.24 1.87
CA MET A 223 -9.58 -18.23 0.67
C MET A 223 -9.57 -19.67 0.13
N PRO A 224 -10.64 -20.45 0.37
CA PRO A 224 -10.66 -21.87 0.03
C PRO A 224 -10.74 -22.12 -1.48
N GLU A 225 -11.38 -21.21 -2.22
CA GLU A 225 -11.61 -21.31 -3.66
C GLU A 225 -10.66 -20.37 -4.41
N SER A 226 -9.81 -20.93 -5.28
CA SER A 226 -8.90 -20.17 -6.16
C SER A 226 -9.42 -20.07 -7.60
N VAL A 227 -10.55 -20.70 -7.91
CA VAL A 227 -11.24 -20.57 -9.19
C VAL A 227 -12.66 -20.14 -8.87
N LEU A 228 -13.03 -18.94 -9.31
CA LEU A 228 -14.32 -18.34 -9.00
C LEU A 228 -15.15 -18.22 -10.28
N THR A 229 -16.37 -18.73 -10.23
CA THR A 229 -17.27 -18.71 -11.37
C THR A 229 -17.92 -17.33 -11.53
N ILE A 230 -17.91 -16.79 -12.75
CA ILE A 230 -18.61 -15.55 -13.09
C ILE A 230 -20.12 -15.83 -13.09
N PRO A 231 -20.94 -15.03 -12.38
CA PRO A 231 -22.38 -15.22 -12.41
C PRO A 231 -22.94 -14.90 -13.80
N ASN A 232 -24.05 -15.56 -14.17
CA ASN A 232 -24.82 -15.21 -15.37
C ASN A 232 -25.22 -13.72 -15.35
N ARG A 233 -25.36 -13.09 -16.52
CA ARG A 233 -25.77 -11.66 -16.67
C ARG A 233 -27.25 -11.40 -16.34
N GLN A 234 -27.81 -12.11 -15.37
CA GLN A 234 -29.18 -11.92 -14.89
C GLN A 234 -29.21 -10.94 -13.73
N THR A 235 -30.27 -10.15 -13.63
CA THR A 235 -30.44 -9.18 -12.54
C THR A 235 -30.40 -9.90 -11.19
N GLY A 236 -29.50 -9.49 -10.30
CA GLY A 236 -29.35 -10.06 -8.95
C GLY A 236 -28.55 -11.37 -8.88
N ALA A 237 -28.08 -11.90 -10.01
CA ALA A 237 -27.18 -13.05 -10.00
C ALA A 237 -25.81 -12.66 -9.42
N LYS A 238 -25.32 -13.52 -8.53
CA LYS A 238 -24.04 -13.34 -7.85
C LYS A 238 -23.37 -14.66 -7.53
N THR A 239 -22.05 -14.62 -7.42
CA THR A 239 -21.24 -15.73 -6.89
C THR A 239 -20.66 -15.31 -5.56
N ASP A 240 -20.93 -16.06 -4.50
CA ASP A 240 -20.37 -15.78 -3.18
C ASP A 240 -18.87 -16.11 -3.16
N VAL A 241 -18.06 -15.24 -2.56
CA VAL A 241 -16.61 -15.41 -2.42
C VAL A 241 -16.26 -15.56 -0.95
N LYS A 242 -15.77 -16.73 -0.56
CA LYS A 242 -15.32 -16.97 0.82
C LYS A 242 -13.92 -16.40 1.03
N LEU A 243 -13.81 -15.48 1.97
CA LEU A 243 -12.54 -14.87 2.36
C LEU A 243 -12.57 -14.60 3.87
N GLY A 244 -11.44 -14.81 4.56
CA GLY A 244 -11.31 -14.39 5.93
C GLY A 244 -9.87 -14.34 6.42
N ILE A 245 -9.73 -13.85 7.65
CA ILE A 245 -8.45 -13.82 8.37
C ILE A 245 -8.62 -14.62 9.66
N GLN A 246 -7.82 -15.65 9.84
CA GLN A 246 -7.64 -16.31 11.13
C GLN A 246 -6.52 -15.61 11.90
N VAL A 247 -6.81 -15.22 13.14
CA VAL A 247 -5.84 -14.63 14.06
C VAL A 247 -5.65 -15.56 15.24
N ILE A 248 -4.41 -15.93 15.54
CA ILE A 248 -4.05 -16.79 16.66
C ILE A 248 -3.12 -16.01 17.59
N ASN A 249 -3.50 -15.88 18.86
CA ASN A 249 -2.71 -15.16 19.85
C ASN A 249 -1.76 -16.13 20.57
N ASN A 250 -0.49 -16.14 20.19
CA ASN A 250 0.56 -16.94 20.83
C ASN A 250 1.26 -16.18 21.98
N THR A 251 0.81 -14.96 22.32
CA THR A 251 1.35 -14.20 23.45
C THR A 251 0.78 -14.71 24.78
N SER A 252 1.40 -14.31 25.89
CA SER A 252 0.91 -14.64 27.24
C SER A 252 -0.27 -13.80 27.72
N ASN A 253 -0.60 -12.70 27.03
CA ASN A 253 -1.68 -11.79 27.42
C ASN A 253 -2.89 -12.00 26.51
N SER A 254 -4.11 -11.78 27.01
CA SER A 254 -5.26 -11.61 26.11
C SER A 254 -5.07 -10.34 25.28
N LEU A 255 -5.39 -10.44 23.98
CA LEU A 255 -5.26 -9.34 23.04
C LEU A 255 -6.61 -9.02 22.40
N ARG A 256 -6.94 -7.74 22.33
CA ARG A 256 -8.10 -7.26 21.57
C ARG A 256 -7.72 -6.88 20.15
N PHE A 257 -8.57 -7.31 19.22
CA PHE A 257 -8.51 -6.99 17.80
C PHE A 257 -9.76 -6.22 17.40
N TYR A 258 -9.56 -5.15 16.66
CA TYR A 258 -10.63 -4.30 16.15
C TYR A 258 -10.95 -4.75 14.73
N GLN A 259 -12.21 -5.10 14.48
CA GLN A 259 -12.63 -5.44 13.12
C GLN A 259 -12.98 -4.19 12.30
N LEU A 260 -13.48 -3.14 12.97
CA LEU A 260 -13.89 -1.89 12.33
C LEU A 260 -12.71 -0.93 12.13
N GLY A 261 -12.50 -0.46 10.90
CA GLY A 261 -11.39 0.43 10.51
C GLY A 261 -10.16 -0.31 10.02
N SER A 262 -10.15 -1.64 10.15
CA SER A 262 -8.89 -2.37 10.29
C SER A 262 -8.47 -3.19 9.09
N ILE A 263 -9.29 -3.26 8.04
CA ILE A 263 -8.96 -4.04 6.85
C ILE A 263 -8.83 -3.12 5.67
N ASN A 264 -7.70 -3.22 4.98
CA ASN A 264 -7.48 -2.68 3.65
C ASN A 264 -7.30 -3.84 2.67
N MET A 265 -7.77 -3.67 1.44
CA MET A 265 -7.64 -4.65 0.38
C MET A 265 -7.11 -3.99 -0.89
N TYR A 266 -6.28 -4.73 -1.62
CA TYR A 266 -5.76 -4.35 -2.92
C TYR A 266 -5.88 -5.54 -3.86
N LEU A 267 -6.34 -5.29 -5.08
CA LEU A 267 -6.45 -6.29 -6.12
C LEU A 267 -5.49 -5.93 -7.25
N ILE A 268 -4.71 -6.92 -7.70
CA ILE A 268 -3.73 -6.76 -8.77
C ILE A 268 -4.08 -7.74 -9.89
N ASP A 269 -3.99 -7.26 -11.12
CA ASP A 269 -4.16 -8.07 -12.31
C ASP A 269 -2.83 -8.73 -12.76
N ASP A 270 -2.91 -9.60 -13.74
CA ASP A 270 -1.81 -10.39 -14.34
C ASP A 270 -0.76 -9.49 -15.00
N ASN A 271 -1.12 -8.25 -15.32
CA ASN A 271 -0.23 -7.23 -15.85
C ASN A 271 0.42 -6.39 -14.72
N GLU A 272 0.33 -6.86 -13.48
CA GLU A 272 0.80 -6.20 -12.27
C GLU A 272 0.17 -4.82 -12.02
N ARG A 273 -0.99 -4.55 -12.61
CA ARG A 273 -1.73 -3.30 -12.41
C ARG A 273 -2.62 -3.42 -11.18
N ALA A 274 -2.47 -2.49 -10.26
CA ALA A 274 -3.41 -2.35 -9.15
C ALA A 274 -4.76 -1.85 -9.66
N LEU A 275 -5.82 -2.64 -9.45
CA LEU A 275 -7.18 -2.27 -9.81
C LEU A 275 -7.73 -1.23 -8.83
N GLN A 276 -8.37 -0.21 -9.39
CA GLN A 276 -8.99 0.84 -8.59
C GLN A 276 -10.29 0.35 -7.96
N THR A 277 -10.53 0.81 -6.73
CA THR A 277 -11.83 0.66 -6.11
C THR A 277 -12.81 1.61 -6.79
N LEU A 278 -13.90 1.09 -7.34
CA LEU A 278 -14.95 1.91 -7.92
C LEU A 278 -15.55 2.86 -6.85
N PRO A 279 -15.87 4.11 -7.21
CA PRO A 279 -16.45 5.05 -6.28
C PRO A 279 -17.81 4.56 -5.78
N GLU A 280 -17.99 4.64 -4.46
CA GLU A 280 -19.23 4.30 -3.77
C GLU A 280 -20.00 5.58 -3.41
N LYS A 281 -21.32 5.57 -3.58
CA LYS A 281 -22.18 6.65 -3.06
C LYS A 281 -22.28 6.49 -1.55
N ILE A 282 -21.49 7.28 -0.82
CA ILE A 282 -21.52 7.32 0.64
C ILE A 282 -22.82 8.00 1.10
N SER A 283 -23.69 7.28 1.82
CA SER A 283 -24.81 7.87 2.57
C SER A 283 -24.41 8.13 4.02
N ALA A 284 -24.72 9.31 4.55
CA ALA A 284 -24.45 9.66 5.95
C ALA A 284 -25.34 8.85 6.91
N GLY A 285 -24.74 7.91 7.66
CA GLY A 285 -25.42 7.05 8.63
C GLY A 285 -24.91 7.23 10.07
N LYS A 286 -25.71 6.77 11.05
CA LYS A 286 -25.30 6.72 12.46
C LYS A 286 -24.27 5.58 12.69
N PRO A 287 -23.26 5.77 13.56
CA PRO A 287 -22.27 4.73 13.84
C PRO A 287 -22.90 3.50 14.50
N LYS A 288 -22.61 2.29 13.99
CA LYS A 288 -22.89 1.03 14.71
C LYS A 288 -21.83 0.78 15.80
N LEU A 289 -22.23 0.04 16.84
CA LEU A 289 -21.41 -0.31 18.00
C LEU A 289 -20.16 -1.11 17.58
N LEU A 290 -19.02 -0.82 18.22
CA LEU A 290 -17.74 -1.46 17.92
C LEU A 290 -17.78 -2.97 18.24
N THR A 291 -17.54 -3.82 17.25
CA THR A 291 -17.27 -5.25 17.47
C THR A 291 -15.77 -5.44 17.69
N ASN A 292 -15.40 -5.71 18.94
CA ASN A 292 -14.04 -6.05 19.34
C ASN A 292 -13.97 -7.55 19.59
N TYR A 293 -12.90 -8.20 19.11
CA TYR A 293 -12.62 -9.59 19.40
C TYR A 293 -11.52 -9.64 20.46
N SER A 294 -11.83 -10.15 21.65
CA SER A 294 -10.80 -10.50 22.64
C SER A 294 -10.35 -11.93 22.37
N VAL A 295 -9.06 -12.12 22.13
CA VAL A 295 -8.45 -13.41 21.83
C VAL A 295 -7.50 -13.74 22.97
N GLN A 296 -7.89 -14.75 23.77
CA GLN A 296 -7.08 -15.23 24.88
C GLN A 296 -5.78 -15.88 24.39
N SER A 297 -4.80 -15.99 25.30
CA SER A 297 -3.54 -16.70 25.03
C SER A 297 -3.80 -18.13 24.53
N GLY A 298 -3.11 -18.51 23.44
CA GLY A 298 -3.25 -19.79 22.76
C GLY A 298 -4.58 -20.01 22.05
N LYS A 299 -5.45 -18.99 21.94
CA LYS A 299 -6.74 -19.07 21.25
C LYS A 299 -6.72 -18.35 19.91
N SER A 300 -7.72 -18.63 19.10
CA SER A 300 -7.90 -18.04 17.78
C SER A 300 -9.25 -17.35 17.62
N ALA A 301 -9.29 -16.34 16.75
CA ALA A 301 -10.52 -15.76 16.22
C ALA A 301 -10.50 -15.76 14.69
N PHE A 302 -11.68 -15.71 14.08
CA PHE A 302 -11.82 -15.65 12.63
C PHE A 302 -12.61 -14.41 12.21
N PHE A 303 -12.02 -13.60 11.35
CA PHE A 303 -12.64 -12.43 10.75
C PHE A 303 -13.14 -12.80 9.36
N SER A 304 -14.44 -13.04 9.22
CA SER A 304 -15.04 -13.23 7.90
C SER A 304 -15.03 -11.92 7.12
N LEU A 305 -14.59 -12.02 5.87
CA LEU A 305 -14.50 -10.96 4.87
C LEU A 305 -15.18 -11.41 3.57
N ASN A 306 -16.21 -12.27 3.68
CA ASN A 306 -16.90 -12.84 2.53
C ASN A 306 -17.37 -11.74 1.58
N GLY A 307 -17.04 -11.89 0.31
CA GLY A 307 -17.40 -10.98 -0.77
C GLY A 307 -18.36 -11.62 -1.75
N GLU A 308 -18.57 -10.94 -2.87
CA GLU A 308 -19.39 -11.42 -3.97
C GLU A 308 -18.86 -10.92 -5.31
N ILE A 309 -19.01 -11.74 -6.36
CA ILE A 309 -18.83 -11.34 -7.75
C ILE A 309 -20.22 -11.04 -8.33
N SER A 310 -20.36 -9.91 -9.01
CA SER A 310 -21.62 -9.48 -9.62
C SER A 310 -21.40 -8.59 -10.85
N TRP A 311 -22.45 -8.43 -11.65
CA TRP A 311 -22.48 -7.49 -12.77
C TRP A 311 -23.07 -6.15 -12.33
N ARG A 312 -22.26 -5.09 -12.34
CA ARG A 312 -22.72 -3.71 -12.15
C ARG A 312 -23.20 -3.13 -13.47
N ASP A 313 -24.38 -2.50 -13.44
CA ASP A 313 -25.02 -1.88 -14.61
C ASP A 313 -25.08 -2.82 -15.83
N LYS A 314 -25.22 -4.12 -15.58
CA LYS A 314 -25.26 -5.25 -16.54
C LYS A 314 -24.00 -5.50 -17.38
N ASN A 315 -23.00 -4.62 -17.33
CA ASN A 315 -21.86 -4.64 -18.25
C ASN A 315 -20.48 -4.67 -17.57
N VAL A 316 -20.39 -4.26 -16.31
CA VAL A 316 -19.11 -4.21 -15.60
C VAL A 316 -19.06 -5.36 -14.60
N LEU A 317 -18.22 -6.35 -14.86
CA LEU A 317 -17.94 -7.40 -13.89
C LEU A 317 -17.12 -6.80 -12.75
N GLN A 318 -17.55 -7.07 -11.52
CA GLN A 318 -16.88 -6.61 -10.32
C GLN A 318 -16.82 -7.69 -9.25
N ILE A 319 -15.84 -7.58 -8.37
CA ILE A 319 -15.77 -8.30 -7.10
C ILE A 319 -15.85 -7.28 -5.96
N ALA A 320 -16.70 -7.57 -5.00
CA ALA A 320 -16.99 -6.68 -3.89
C ALA A 320 -16.68 -7.40 -2.57
N PHE A 321 -15.88 -6.77 -1.72
CA PHE A 321 -15.62 -7.25 -0.35
C PHE A 321 -16.06 -6.23 0.69
N PRO A 322 -16.63 -6.62 1.83
CA PRO A 322 -17.11 -5.69 2.83
C PRO A 322 -15.96 -4.84 3.38
N ARG A 323 -16.01 -3.54 3.11
CA ARG A 323 -15.17 -2.51 3.71
C ARG A 323 -15.64 -2.26 5.13
N LYS A 324 -14.99 -2.91 6.08
CA LYS A 324 -15.31 -2.74 7.50
C LYS A 324 -14.75 -1.44 8.09
N SER A 325 -14.64 -0.32 7.37
CA SER A 325 -13.93 0.89 7.86
C SER A 325 -14.80 1.94 8.59
N ARG A 326 -14.19 2.75 9.49
CA ARG A 326 -14.74 3.80 10.39
C ARG A 326 -16.21 4.28 10.18
N GLN A 327 -16.98 4.16 11.28
CA GLN A 327 -17.93 5.14 11.87
C GLN A 327 -19.12 5.76 11.11
N GLN A 328 -19.48 5.42 9.86
CA GLN A 328 -20.64 6.08 9.22
C GLN A 328 -21.63 5.23 8.43
N PHE A 329 -21.64 3.91 8.56
CA PHE A 329 -22.45 3.10 7.63
C PHE A 329 -23.60 2.34 8.31
N THR A 330 -24.81 2.68 7.85
CA THR A 330 -26.08 1.96 7.97
C THR A 330 -25.92 0.52 7.48
N GLY A 331 -26.89 -0.36 7.75
CA GLY A 331 -26.86 -1.78 7.35
C GLY A 331 -26.84 -2.11 5.85
N ASN A 332 -26.31 -1.22 5.00
CA ASN A 332 -25.71 -1.58 3.72
C ASN A 332 -24.21 -1.52 3.95
N ASP A 333 -23.58 -2.69 4.04
CA ASP A 333 -22.14 -2.78 4.21
C ASP A 333 -21.45 -1.96 3.11
N SER A 334 -20.54 -1.04 3.44
CA SER A 334 -19.70 -0.42 2.40
C SER A 334 -18.79 -1.49 1.82
N TYR A 335 -18.51 -1.49 0.52
CA TYR A 335 -17.66 -2.51 -0.10
C TYR A 335 -16.41 -1.91 -0.79
N TYR A 336 -15.32 -2.67 -0.77
CA TYR A 336 -14.25 -2.56 -1.76
C TYR A 336 -14.75 -3.17 -3.06
N HIS A 337 -15.25 -2.33 -3.97
CA HIS A 337 -15.65 -2.76 -5.31
C HIS A 337 -14.46 -2.67 -6.27
N PHE A 338 -13.94 -3.78 -6.74
CA PHE A 338 -12.97 -3.80 -7.83
C PHE A 338 -13.70 -4.14 -9.12
N GLY A 339 -13.70 -3.22 -10.08
CA GLY A 339 -14.40 -3.36 -11.35
C GLY A 339 -13.49 -3.74 -12.50
N GLU A 340 -14.08 -3.82 -13.69
CA GLU A 340 -13.37 -4.08 -14.96
C GLU A 340 -12.67 -5.44 -14.97
N LEU A 341 -13.22 -6.41 -14.24
CA LEU A 341 -12.70 -7.77 -14.25
C LEU A 341 -13.03 -8.47 -15.58
N THR A 342 -12.16 -9.37 -16.01
CA THR A 342 -12.32 -10.14 -17.24
C THR A 342 -12.30 -11.63 -16.94
N ALA A 343 -12.95 -12.40 -17.82
CA ALA A 343 -12.96 -13.86 -17.72
C ALA A 343 -11.60 -14.44 -18.11
N ASN A 344 -11.28 -15.61 -17.53
CA ASN A 344 -10.04 -16.35 -17.73
C ASN A 344 -8.78 -15.55 -17.34
N GLN A 345 -8.95 -14.60 -16.43
CA GLN A 345 -7.91 -13.72 -15.92
C GLN A 345 -7.59 -14.06 -14.45
N SER A 346 -6.30 -14.00 -14.08
CA SER A 346 -5.82 -14.30 -12.73
C SER A 346 -5.55 -13.03 -11.93
N TYR A 347 -6.11 -12.96 -10.73
CA TYR A 347 -5.95 -11.82 -9.83
C TYR A 347 -5.24 -12.21 -8.55
N GLN A 348 -4.43 -11.28 -8.05
CA GLN A 348 -3.77 -11.37 -6.75
C GLN A 348 -4.45 -10.42 -5.77
N LEU A 349 -5.05 -10.96 -4.72
CA LEU A 349 -5.66 -10.19 -3.63
C LEU A 349 -4.69 -10.09 -2.46
N GLN A 350 -4.36 -8.86 -2.08
CA GLN A 350 -3.62 -8.55 -0.86
C GLN A 350 -4.54 -7.94 0.19
N VAL A 351 -4.41 -8.41 1.42
CA VAL A 351 -5.17 -7.92 2.57
C VAL A 351 -4.21 -7.40 3.62
N THR A 352 -4.50 -6.23 4.18
CA THR A 352 -3.74 -5.65 5.30
C THR A 352 -4.67 -5.44 6.49
N TYR A 353 -4.31 -6.05 7.61
CA TYR A 353 -4.88 -5.74 8.91
C TYR A 353 -4.12 -4.55 9.54
N LYS A 354 -4.82 -3.51 9.96
CA LYS A 354 -4.29 -2.29 10.58
C LYS A 354 -5.15 -1.89 11.74
N VAL A 355 -4.60 -1.22 12.75
CA VAL A 355 -5.41 -0.72 13.87
C VAL A 355 -5.55 0.79 13.75
N ALA A 356 -6.79 1.28 13.84
CA ALA A 356 -7.07 2.70 13.78
C ALA A 356 -6.49 3.42 15.00
N GLU A 357 -5.92 4.60 14.80
CA GLU A 357 -5.33 5.45 15.87
C GLU A 357 -6.27 5.68 17.05
N SER A 358 -7.58 5.81 16.81
CA SER A 358 -8.59 5.99 17.86
C SER A 358 -8.80 4.78 18.79
N ALA A 359 -8.28 3.60 18.41
CA ALA A 359 -8.44 2.38 19.20
C ALA A 359 -7.55 2.34 20.45
N THR A 360 -6.51 3.17 20.53
CA THR A 360 -5.57 3.22 21.67
C THR A 360 -6.14 3.95 22.89
N HIS A 361 -7.04 4.92 22.72
CA HIS A 361 -7.79 5.55 23.84
C HIS A 361 -8.62 4.54 24.66
N LEU A 362 -8.80 3.33 24.14
CA LEU A 362 -9.51 2.26 24.84
C LEU A 362 -8.57 1.43 25.73
N GLU A 363 -7.25 1.43 25.50
CA GLU A 363 -6.28 0.84 26.44
C GLU A 363 -6.25 1.62 27.76
N GLU A 364 -6.41 2.94 27.72
CA GLU A 364 -6.46 3.79 28.92
C GLU A 364 -7.69 3.53 29.80
N LYS A 365 -8.74 2.90 29.26
CA LYS A 365 -10.01 2.65 29.95
C LYS A 365 -10.26 1.20 30.32
N ILE A 366 -9.50 0.25 29.79
CA ILE A 366 -9.78 -1.19 29.89
C ILE A 366 -8.49 -1.96 30.19
N LEU A 367 -8.53 -2.87 31.17
CA LEU A 367 -7.39 -3.69 31.65
C LEU A 367 -6.81 -4.69 30.61
N GLU A 368 -7.37 -4.78 29.40
CA GLU A 368 -6.93 -5.69 28.34
C GLU A 368 -6.09 -4.95 27.29
N LYS A 369 -4.95 -5.55 26.89
CA LYS A 369 -4.06 -4.99 25.87
C LYS A 369 -4.71 -5.06 24.49
N VAL A 370 -4.55 -4.01 23.70
CA VAL A 370 -4.98 -3.98 22.30
C VAL A 370 -3.76 -4.35 21.45
N TRP A 371 -3.93 -5.28 20.51
CA TRP A 371 -2.87 -5.46 19.52
C TRP A 371 -2.79 -4.20 18.67
N THR A 372 -1.59 -3.61 18.56
CA THR A 372 -1.36 -2.40 17.75
C THR A 372 -0.32 -2.70 16.70
N GLY A 373 -0.56 -2.23 15.48
CA GLY A 373 0.34 -2.48 14.36
C GLY A 373 -0.39 -2.66 13.04
N TRP A 374 0.42 -2.94 12.03
CA TRP A 374 0.01 -3.09 10.65
C TRP A 374 0.64 -4.35 10.09
N VAL A 375 -0.18 -5.26 9.60
CA VAL A 375 0.25 -6.56 9.10
C VAL A 375 -0.42 -6.79 7.75
N THR A 376 0.39 -6.77 6.71
CA THR A 376 -0.01 -7.26 5.40
C THR A 376 0.08 -8.77 5.42
N LEU A 377 -0.99 -9.46 5.04
CA LEU A 377 -1.00 -10.92 4.94
C LEU A 377 -0.37 -11.35 3.60
N PRO A 378 0.15 -12.60 3.51
CA PRO A 378 0.48 -13.20 2.22
C PRO A 378 -0.70 -13.05 1.25
N SER A 379 -0.41 -12.79 -0.02
CA SER A 379 -1.45 -12.65 -1.04
C SER A 379 -2.14 -13.99 -1.34
N VAL A 380 -3.39 -13.93 -1.76
CA VAL A 380 -4.10 -15.07 -2.34
C VAL A 380 -4.38 -14.81 -3.81
N ASN A 381 -4.22 -15.84 -4.63
CA ASN A 381 -4.49 -15.78 -6.06
C ASN A 381 -5.83 -16.45 -6.37
N PHE A 382 -6.58 -15.88 -7.30
CA PHE A 382 -7.78 -16.49 -7.83
C PHE A 382 -7.92 -16.23 -9.33
N THR A 383 -8.58 -17.12 -10.05
CA THR A 383 -8.90 -16.97 -11.48
C THR A 383 -10.40 -16.91 -11.67
N LEU A 384 -10.86 -16.01 -12.54
CA LEU A 384 -12.27 -15.94 -12.92
C LEU A 384 -12.53 -16.85 -14.12
N VAL A 385 -13.58 -17.66 -14.08
CA VAL A 385 -13.97 -18.54 -15.19
C VAL A 385 -15.41 -18.27 -15.60
N GLU A 386 -15.71 -18.45 -16.89
CA GLU A 386 -17.08 -18.43 -17.36
C GLU A 386 -17.91 -19.57 -16.72
N PRO A 387 -19.22 -19.38 -16.54
CA PRO A 387 -20.11 -20.36 -15.91
C PRO A 387 -20.29 -21.66 -16.69
#